data_AF-A0A2S8RG73-F1
#
_entry.id   AF-A0A2S8RG73-F1
#
_cell.length_a   1.000
_cell.length_b   1.000
_cell.length_c   1.000
_cell.angle_alpha   90.00
_cell.angle_beta   90.00
_cell.angle_gamma   90.00
#
_symmetry.space_group_name_H-M   'P 1'
#
loop_
_entity.id
_entity.type
_entity.pdbx_description
1 polymer ?
#
loop_
_entity_poly.entity_id
_entity_poly.type
_entity_poly.pdbx_seq_one_letter_code
_entity_poly.pdbx_strand_id
1 'polypeptide(L)'
;MLEDMASAYRTLESNLTSELRAALHRGDKSLLGVVLNALLAWPECCFRPEIVRHPRTKQILASVPALLRDDEPGPKEAALLSLVSGELLNRRRTLVYTTYTGTRDTSVRLRNLFDAVGVKASVLRASVAAEKREDWVADQLERGAEVIITNPELVKTGLDLLEFPTIAFLQSGYNTYTLQQAARRSWRIGQTLDVTVRFFAYEATAQMRCLKLMGQKIAVSQSTSGDMPESGLDILNQGGESIEVALARQLVNQE
;
A
#
# COMPACT_ATOMS: atom_id res chain seq x y z
N MET A 1 4.50 13.69 -6.33
CA MET A 1 3.36 13.61 -7.28
C MET A 1 3.67 14.54 -8.45
N LEU A 2 3.05 14.34 -9.61
CA LEU A 2 3.00 15.38 -10.65
C LEU A 2 2.21 16.59 -10.13
N GLU A 3 2.42 17.77 -10.70
CA GLU A 3 1.80 19.01 -10.23
C GLU A 3 0.27 18.94 -10.23
N ASP A 4 -0.32 18.48 -11.34
CA ASP A 4 -1.78 18.32 -11.48
C ASP A 4 -2.34 17.31 -10.48
N MET A 5 -1.63 16.19 -10.27
CA MET A 5 -1.99 15.19 -9.27
C MET A 5 -1.97 15.80 -7.86
N ALA A 6 -0.95 16.60 -7.54
CA ALA A 6 -0.82 17.24 -6.23
C ALA A 6 -1.93 18.28 -6.00
N SER A 7 -2.26 19.07 -7.02
CA SER A 7 -3.33 20.06 -6.98
C SER A 7 -4.70 19.42 -6.76
N ALA A 8 -5.02 18.39 -7.54
CA ALA A 8 -6.26 17.63 -7.40
C ALA A 8 -6.32 16.89 -6.05
N TYR A 9 -5.20 16.36 -5.56
CA TYR A 9 -5.13 15.74 -4.24
C TYR A 9 -5.46 16.72 -3.12
N ARG A 10 -4.83 17.90 -3.11
CA ARG A 10 -5.07 18.93 -2.08
C ARG A 10 -6.54 19.35 -2.06
N THR A 11 -7.14 19.51 -3.23
CA THR A 11 -8.56 19.84 -3.37
C THR A 11 -9.45 18.73 -2.81
N LEU A 12 -9.15 17.47 -3.16
CA LEU A 12 -9.86 16.29 -2.67
C LEU A 12 -9.74 16.17 -1.14
N GLU A 13 -8.52 16.31 -0.61
CA GLU A 13 -8.22 16.25 0.82
C GLU A 13 -8.95 17.33 1.60
N SER A 14 -8.88 18.58 1.15
CA SER A 14 -9.57 19.70 1.79
C SER A 14 -11.09 19.46 1.86
N ASN A 15 -11.71 19.09 0.73
CA ASN A 15 -13.15 18.86 0.67
C ASN A 15 -13.59 17.71 1.58
N LEU A 16 -12.93 16.55 1.48
CA LEU A 16 -13.30 15.37 2.27
C LEU A 16 -13.00 15.54 3.76
N THR A 17 -11.95 16.28 4.11
CA THR A 17 -11.60 16.57 5.51
C THR A 17 -12.62 17.53 6.13
N SER A 18 -13.11 18.52 5.37
CA SER A 18 -14.19 19.41 5.81
C SER A 18 -15.48 18.63 6.08
N GLU A 19 -15.89 17.75 5.16
CA GLU A 19 -17.05 16.87 5.33
C GLU A 19 -16.90 15.94 6.54
N LEU A 20 -15.72 15.32 6.70
CA LEU A 20 -15.42 14.47 7.85
C LEU A 20 -15.50 15.25 9.16
N ARG A 21 -14.90 16.44 9.21
CA ARG A 21 -14.93 17.32 10.37
C ARG A 21 -16.37 17.67 10.73
N ALA A 22 -17.20 18.09 9.77
CA ALA A 22 -18.61 18.41 10.01
C ALA A 22 -19.43 17.19 10.49
N ALA A 23 -19.16 15.99 9.96
CA ALA A 23 -19.80 14.77 10.43
C ALA A 23 -19.41 14.42 11.88
N LEU A 24 -18.12 14.51 12.22
CA LEU A 24 -17.63 14.22 13.57
C LEU A 24 -18.16 15.19 14.62
N HIS A 25 -18.32 16.49 14.30
CA HIS A 25 -18.95 17.47 15.20
C HIS A 25 -20.40 17.10 15.54
N ARG A 26 -21.09 16.38 14.64
CA ARG A 26 -22.44 15.86 14.84
C ARG A 26 -22.47 14.46 15.44
N GLY A 27 -21.31 13.92 15.83
CA GLY A 27 -21.16 12.55 16.35
C GLY A 27 -21.28 11.46 15.28
N ASP A 28 -21.33 11.80 13.99
CA ASP A 28 -21.44 10.82 12.91
C ASP A 28 -20.06 10.34 12.46
N LYS A 29 -19.76 9.06 12.73
CA LYS A 29 -18.53 8.38 12.33
C LYS A 29 -18.63 7.69 10.98
N SER A 30 -19.76 7.81 10.27
CA SER A 30 -20.02 7.09 9.03
C SER A 30 -19.06 7.46 7.89
N LEU A 31 -18.49 8.67 7.91
CA LEU A 31 -17.58 9.15 6.87
C LEU A 31 -16.13 8.67 7.01
N LEU A 32 -15.72 8.16 8.18
CA LEU A 32 -14.33 7.77 8.44
C LEU A 32 -13.79 6.81 7.36
N GLY A 33 -14.50 5.70 7.16
CA GLY A 33 -14.06 4.67 6.22
C GLY A 33 -13.99 5.17 4.77
N VAL A 34 -14.99 5.95 4.32
CA VAL A 34 -15.03 6.40 2.91
C VAL A 34 -13.99 7.47 2.61
N VAL A 35 -13.78 8.41 3.53
CA VAL A 35 -12.80 9.50 3.37
C VAL A 35 -11.38 8.94 3.37
N LEU A 36 -11.03 8.10 4.35
CA LEU A 36 -9.68 7.51 4.42
C LEU A 36 -9.37 6.65 3.18
N ASN A 37 -10.33 5.81 2.76
CA ASN A 37 -10.14 4.98 1.57
C ASN A 37 -9.98 5.83 0.30
N ALA A 38 -10.72 6.93 0.15
CA ALA A 38 -10.57 7.82 -1.00
C ALA A 38 -9.18 8.49 -1.01
N LEU A 39 -8.75 9.06 0.13
CA LEU A 39 -7.48 9.78 0.24
C LEU A 39 -6.24 8.88 0.12
N LEU A 40 -6.34 7.59 0.44
CA LEU A 40 -5.25 6.66 0.23
C LEU A 40 -5.24 6.06 -1.19
N ALA A 41 -6.42 5.75 -1.74
CA ALA A 41 -6.54 5.03 -3.00
C ALA A 41 -6.42 5.94 -4.23
N TRP A 42 -6.97 7.16 -4.19
CA TRP A 42 -7.01 8.04 -5.36
C TRP A 42 -5.61 8.31 -5.96
N PRO A 43 -4.54 8.55 -5.17
CA PRO A 43 -3.19 8.72 -5.72
C PRO A 43 -2.68 7.54 -6.55
N GLU A 44 -3.12 6.31 -6.24
CA GLU A 44 -2.77 5.10 -6.99
C GLU A 44 -3.68 4.86 -8.19
N CYS A 45 -4.85 5.51 -8.19
CA CYS A 45 -5.97 5.16 -9.07
C CYS A 45 -6.37 6.33 -9.96
N CYS A 46 -5.57 7.39 -10.05
CA CYS A 46 -5.88 8.57 -10.82
C CYS A 46 -5.85 8.35 -12.35
N PHE A 47 -5.66 7.11 -12.83
CA PHE A 47 -5.96 6.69 -14.20
C PHE A 47 -7.47 6.48 -14.47
N ARG A 48 -8.30 6.53 -13.43
CA ARG A 48 -9.77 6.51 -13.52
C ARG A 48 -10.39 7.68 -12.77
N PRO A 49 -11.59 8.12 -13.16
CA PRO A 49 -12.35 9.06 -12.34
C PRO A 49 -12.75 8.40 -11.01
N GLU A 50 -12.84 9.21 -9.97
CA GLU A 50 -13.21 8.79 -8.63
C GLU A 50 -14.38 9.65 -8.13
N ILE A 51 -15.47 8.99 -7.70
CA ILE A 51 -16.65 9.64 -7.14
C ILE A 51 -16.83 9.12 -5.71
N VAL A 52 -16.61 10.00 -4.75
CA VAL A 52 -16.74 9.69 -3.33
C VAL A 52 -18.17 9.97 -2.90
N ARG A 53 -18.86 8.95 -2.41
CA ARG A 53 -20.27 9.05 -1.98
C ARG A 53 -20.43 8.76 -0.50
N HIS A 54 -21.33 9.50 0.15
CA HIS A 54 -21.75 9.21 1.50
C HIS A 54 -22.33 7.78 1.58
N PRO A 55 -21.87 6.92 2.52
CA PRO A 55 -22.23 5.50 2.53
C PRO A 55 -23.73 5.25 2.73
N ARG A 56 -24.39 6.07 3.57
CA ARG A 56 -25.84 6.01 3.84
C ARG A 56 -26.67 6.76 2.79
N THR A 57 -26.50 8.08 2.66
CA THR A 57 -27.35 8.93 1.82
C THR A 57 -27.04 8.88 0.32
N LYS A 58 -25.89 8.29 -0.07
CA LYS A 58 -25.39 8.22 -1.46
C LYS A 58 -25.10 9.58 -2.13
N GLN A 59 -25.21 10.67 -1.37
CA GLN A 59 -24.80 12.01 -1.79
C GLN A 59 -23.33 12.02 -2.21
N ILE A 60 -23.02 12.75 -3.28
CA ILE A 60 -21.64 12.94 -3.75
C ILE A 60 -20.94 13.93 -2.80
N LEU A 61 -19.84 13.49 -2.20
CA LEU A 61 -18.99 14.30 -1.32
C LEU A 61 -17.84 14.96 -2.11
N ALA A 62 -17.29 14.22 -3.08
CA ALA A 62 -16.26 14.73 -3.98
C ALA A 62 -16.28 13.94 -5.31
N SER A 63 -15.79 14.58 -6.37
CA SER A 63 -15.58 13.95 -7.67
C SER A 63 -14.28 14.48 -8.26
N VAL A 64 -13.43 13.59 -8.75
CA VAL A 64 -12.14 13.96 -9.37
C VAL A 64 -12.00 13.19 -10.69
N PRO A 65 -11.60 13.84 -11.80
CA PRO A 65 -11.42 13.16 -13.07
C PRO A 65 -10.20 12.22 -13.04
N ALA A 66 -10.10 11.37 -14.06
CA ALA A 66 -8.84 10.71 -14.39
C ALA A 66 -7.82 11.77 -14.83
N LEU A 67 -6.60 11.68 -14.31
CA LEU A 67 -5.46 12.53 -14.64
C LEU A 67 -4.35 11.77 -15.38
N LEU A 68 -4.32 10.45 -15.25
CA LEU A 68 -3.39 9.59 -15.98
C LEU A 68 -4.13 8.78 -17.03
N ARG A 69 -3.39 8.34 -18.04
CA ARG A 69 -3.88 7.36 -19.00
C ARG A 69 -3.67 5.93 -18.48
N ASP A 70 -4.42 4.99 -19.04
CA ASP A 70 -4.30 3.57 -18.69
C ASP A 70 -2.92 2.97 -19.06
N ASP A 71 -2.27 3.52 -20.08
CA ASP A 71 -0.97 3.11 -20.61
C ASP A 71 0.23 3.91 -20.06
N GLU A 72 -0.03 4.96 -19.29
CA GLU A 72 1.01 5.87 -18.78
C GLU A 72 1.31 5.59 -17.31
N PRO A 73 2.56 5.25 -16.92
CA PRO A 73 2.90 5.02 -15.52
C PRO A 73 2.85 6.31 -14.71
N GLY A 74 2.15 6.29 -13.57
CA GLY A 74 2.21 7.36 -12.57
C GLY A 74 3.56 7.37 -11.84
N PRO A 75 3.87 8.41 -11.03
CA PRO A 75 5.22 8.54 -10.48
C PRO A 75 5.67 7.39 -9.57
N LYS A 76 4.78 6.80 -8.76
CA LYS A 76 5.13 5.60 -7.97
C LYS A 76 5.34 4.37 -8.85
N GLU A 77 4.56 4.22 -9.91
CA GLU A 77 4.70 3.12 -10.87
C GLU A 77 6.03 3.26 -11.65
N ALA A 78 6.37 4.47 -12.09
CA ALA A 78 7.67 4.77 -12.71
C ALA A 78 8.85 4.48 -11.76
N ALA A 79 8.73 4.87 -10.49
CA ALA A 79 9.75 4.56 -9.48
C ALA A 79 9.87 3.04 -9.22
N LEU A 80 8.75 2.31 -9.26
CA LEU A 80 8.75 0.85 -9.17
C LEU A 80 9.41 0.21 -10.40
N LEU A 81 9.09 0.66 -11.61
CA LEU A 81 9.73 0.17 -12.84
C LEU A 81 11.25 0.40 -12.81
N SER A 82 11.69 1.56 -12.32
CA SER A 82 13.10 1.88 -12.13
C SER A 82 13.78 0.96 -11.10
N LEU A 83 13.12 0.73 -9.95
CA LEU A 83 13.61 -0.23 -8.94
C LEU A 83 13.78 -1.62 -9.54
N VAL A 84 12.74 -2.14 -10.19
CA VAL A 84 12.77 -3.50 -10.77
C VAL A 84 13.84 -3.61 -11.85
N SER A 85 13.96 -2.62 -12.73
CA SER A 85 14.99 -2.61 -13.76
C SER A 85 16.40 -2.69 -13.15
N GLY A 86 16.65 -1.94 -12.06
CA GLY A 86 17.91 -2.00 -11.32
C GLY A 86 18.17 -3.35 -10.65
N GLU A 87 17.14 -3.97 -10.08
CA GLU A 87 17.25 -5.30 -9.46
C GLU A 87 17.54 -6.39 -10.50
N LEU A 88 16.91 -6.32 -11.68
CA LEU A 88 17.13 -7.29 -12.77
C LEU A 88 18.55 -7.22 -13.34
N LEU A 89 19.14 -6.02 -13.44
CA LEU A 89 20.56 -5.86 -13.78
C LEU A 89 21.48 -6.57 -12.78
N ASN A 90 21.06 -6.64 -11.51
CA ASN A 90 21.75 -7.36 -10.45
C ASN A 90 21.31 -8.83 -10.33
N ARG A 91 20.53 -9.35 -11.29
CA ARG A 91 19.96 -10.71 -11.30
C ARG A 91 19.09 -11.02 -10.08
N ARG A 92 18.38 -10.02 -9.58
CA ARG A 92 17.50 -10.10 -8.41
C ARG A 92 16.05 -9.94 -8.84
N ARG A 93 15.20 -10.88 -8.40
CA ARG A 93 13.74 -10.81 -8.63
C ARG A 93 13.08 -9.96 -7.55
N THR A 94 11.94 -9.37 -7.89
CA THR A 94 11.22 -8.46 -6.98
C THR A 94 9.82 -8.97 -6.67
N LEU A 95 9.47 -9.00 -5.38
CA LEU A 95 8.10 -9.21 -4.91
C LEU A 95 7.42 -7.86 -4.70
N VAL A 96 6.34 -7.62 -5.43
CA VAL A 96 5.59 -6.36 -5.39
C VAL A 96 4.28 -6.57 -4.65
N TYR A 97 4.07 -5.79 -3.59
CA TYR A 97 2.83 -5.78 -2.84
C TYR A 97 1.92 -4.64 -3.26
N THR A 98 0.67 -5.00 -3.57
CA THR A 98 -0.44 -4.05 -3.73
C THR A 98 -1.64 -4.47 -2.89
N THR A 99 -2.24 -3.53 -2.17
CA THR A 99 -3.42 -3.79 -1.33
C THR A 99 -4.73 -3.60 -2.09
N TYR A 100 -4.72 -2.86 -3.20
CA TYR A 100 -5.94 -2.53 -3.93
C TYR A 100 -6.28 -3.63 -4.94
N THR A 101 -7.30 -4.41 -4.59
CA THR A 101 -7.87 -5.52 -5.38
C THR A 101 -9.36 -5.27 -5.65
N GLY A 102 -9.97 -6.09 -6.52
CA GLY A 102 -11.41 -5.99 -6.83
C GLY A 102 -11.75 -4.79 -7.72
N THR A 103 -12.73 -3.96 -7.31
CA THR A 103 -13.14 -2.78 -8.09
C THR A 103 -12.01 -1.77 -8.27
N ARG A 104 -11.05 -1.75 -7.34
CA ARG A 104 -9.85 -0.93 -7.42
C ARG A 104 -8.58 -1.70 -7.81
N ASP A 105 -8.71 -2.84 -8.49
CA ASP A 105 -7.56 -3.70 -8.80
C ASP A 105 -6.46 -2.96 -9.58
N THR A 106 -5.31 -2.79 -8.93
CA THR A 106 -4.09 -2.19 -9.52
C THR A 106 -3.12 -3.27 -10.02
N SER A 107 -3.32 -4.54 -9.66
CA SER A 107 -2.39 -5.62 -10.01
C SER A 107 -2.32 -5.88 -11.51
N VAL A 108 -3.46 -5.79 -12.22
CA VAL A 108 -3.50 -5.93 -13.69
C VAL A 108 -2.76 -4.79 -14.36
N ARG A 109 -2.98 -3.55 -13.89
CA ARG A 109 -2.31 -2.38 -14.42
C ARG A 109 -0.80 -2.49 -14.25
N LEU A 110 -0.33 -2.83 -13.05
CA LEU A 110 1.09 -3.04 -12.78
C LEU A 110 1.69 -4.12 -13.68
N ARG A 111 1.00 -5.24 -13.87
CA ARG A 111 1.44 -6.29 -14.80
C ARG A 111 1.57 -5.75 -16.22
N ASN A 112 0.55 -5.06 -16.72
CA ASN A 112 0.59 -4.49 -18.08
C ASN A 112 1.72 -3.45 -18.25
N LEU A 113 2.02 -2.66 -17.22
CA LEU A 113 3.14 -1.72 -17.23
C LEU A 113 4.50 -2.44 -17.28
N PHE A 114 4.65 -3.56 -16.57
CA PHE A 114 5.84 -4.41 -16.68
C PHE A 114 5.95 -5.08 -18.05
N ASP A 115 4.85 -5.62 -18.58
CA ASP A 115 4.79 -6.26 -19.89
C ASP A 115 5.21 -5.27 -21.00
N ALA A 116 4.78 -4.00 -20.90
CA ALA A 116 5.11 -2.95 -21.85
C ALA A 116 6.62 -2.62 -21.92
N VAL A 117 7.37 -2.88 -20.84
CA VAL A 117 8.83 -2.71 -20.79
C VAL A 117 9.60 -4.03 -20.89
N GLY A 118 8.90 -5.13 -21.22
CA GLY A 118 9.50 -6.45 -21.42
C GLY A 118 9.85 -7.21 -20.13
N VAL A 119 9.36 -6.77 -18.97
CA VAL A 119 9.57 -7.45 -17.68
C VAL A 119 8.44 -8.47 -17.47
N LYS A 120 8.81 -9.72 -17.19
CA LYS A 120 7.83 -10.81 -16.98
C LYS A 120 7.24 -10.76 -15.57
N ALA A 121 6.03 -10.22 -15.45
CA ALA A 121 5.30 -10.14 -14.18
C ALA A 121 4.12 -11.12 -14.11
N SER A 122 3.97 -11.80 -12.97
CA SER A 122 2.80 -12.64 -12.68
C SER A 122 2.05 -12.17 -11.45
N VAL A 123 0.72 -12.31 -11.45
CA VAL A 123 -0.15 -11.84 -10.37
C VAL A 123 -0.70 -13.01 -9.56
N LEU A 124 -0.31 -13.12 -8.29
CA LEU A 124 -0.88 -14.09 -7.35
C LEU A 124 -2.19 -13.53 -6.77
N ARG A 125 -3.31 -14.19 -7.10
CA ARG A 125 -4.67 -13.78 -6.71
C ARG A 125 -5.23 -14.65 -5.60
N ALA A 126 -6.25 -14.12 -4.91
CA ALA A 126 -6.97 -14.83 -3.85
C ALA A 126 -7.69 -16.10 -4.34
N SER A 127 -7.97 -16.21 -5.64
CA SER A 127 -8.53 -17.42 -6.27
C SER A 127 -7.58 -18.62 -6.23
N VAL A 128 -6.28 -18.40 -5.99
CA VAL A 128 -5.31 -19.47 -5.76
C VAL A 128 -5.41 -19.89 -4.28
N ALA A 129 -5.82 -21.14 -4.07
CA ALA A 129 -5.95 -21.74 -2.75
C ALA A 129 -4.62 -21.70 -2.00
N ALA A 130 -4.67 -21.51 -0.67
CA ALA A 130 -3.49 -21.20 0.14
C ALA A 130 -2.41 -22.29 0.04
N GLU A 131 -2.83 -23.54 0.05
CA GLU A 131 -1.99 -24.73 -0.07
C GLU A 131 -1.31 -24.90 -1.44
N LYS A 132 -1.76 -24.15 -2.47
CA LYS A 132 -1.19 -24.20 -3.83
C LYS A 132 -0.33 -22.98 -4.16
N ARG A 133 -0.20 -22.01 -3.24
CA ARG A 133 0.48 -20.74 -3.55
C ARG A 133 1.97 -20.92 -3.77
N GLU A 134 2.59 -21.86 -3.06
CA GLU A 134 4.01 -22.18 -3.20
C GLU A 134 4.30 -22.79 -4.56
N ASP A 135 3.59 -23.86 -4.92
CA ASP A 135 3.66 -24.49 -6.24
C ASP A 135 3.37 -23.47 -7.36
N TRP A 136 2.35 -22.63 -7.17
CA TRP A 136 2.02 -21.60 -8.16
C TRP A 136 3.19 -20.63 -8.37
N VAL A 137 3.87 -20.21 -7.31
CA VAL A 137 5.03 -19.32 -7.42
C VAL A 137 6.18 -20.03 -8.14
N ALA A 138 6.46 -21.29 -7.79
CA ALA A 138 7.48 -22.09 -8.45
C ALA A 138 7.20 -22.22 -9.96
N ASP A 139 5.97 -22.55 -10.35
CA ASP A 139 5.54 -22.62 -11.75
C ASP A 139 5.75 -21.29 -12.49
N GLN A 140 5.51 -20.14 -11.84
CA GLN A 140 5.74 -18.84 -12.47
C GLN A 140 7.24 -18.59 -12.68
N LEU A 141 8.08 -18.96 -11.72
CA LEU A 141 9.52 -18.81 -11.81
C LEU A 141 10.10 -19.67 -12.94
N GLU A 142 9.63 -20.91 -13.11
CA GLU A 142 10.01 -21.78 -14.23
C GLU A 142 9.63 -21.19 -15.59
N ARG A 143 8.50 -20.47 -15.66
CA ARG A 143 8.08 -19.72 -16.86
C ARG A 143 8.88 -18.42 -17.07
N GLY A 144 9.80 -18.12 -16.16
CA GLY A 144 10.70 -16.98 -16.21
C GLY A 144 10.09 -15.70 -15.62
N ALA A 145 9.17 -15.80 -14.65
CA ALA A 145 8.69 -14.63 -13.92
C ALA A 145 9.85 -13.95 -13.17
N GLU A 146 9.96 -12.65 -13.38
CA GLU A 146 10.94 -11.75 -12.77
C GLU A 146 10.32 -10.97 -11.61
N VAL A 147 9.01 -10.76 -11.68
CA VAL A 147 8.22 -10.05 -10.68
C VAL A 147 6.98 -10.86 -10.31
N ILE A 148 6.72 -10.99 -9.01
CA ILE A 148 5.42 -11.45 -8.52
C ILE A 148 4.68 -10.28 -7.89
N ILE A 149 3.46 -10.02 -8.34
CA ILE A 149 2.57 -9.01 -7.79
C ILE A 149 1.52 -9.72 -6.93
N THR A 150 1.36 -9.32 -5.68
CA THR A 150 0.36 -9.95 -4.81
C THR A 150 -0.15 -9.01 -3.73
N ASN A 151 -1.26 -9.39 -3.09
CA ASN A 151 -1.71 -8.73 -1.88
C ASN A 151 -0.98 -9.34 -0.67
N PRO A 152 -0.40 -8.53 0.24
CA PRO A 152 0.34 -9.05 1.39
C PRO A 152 -0.49 -9.98 2.29
N GLU A 153 -1.82 -9.84 2.30
CA GLU A 153 -2.74 -10.74 3.02
C GLU A 153 -2.69 -12.19 2.50
N LEU A 154 -2.27 -12.41 1.25
CA LEU A 154 -2.18 -13.75 0.66
C LEU A 154 -0.92 -14.51 1.06
N VAL A 155 0.07 -13.82 1.60
CA VAL A 155 1.39 -14.39 1.89
C VAL A 155 1.80 -14.22 3.36
N LYS A 156 0.91 -13.67 4.20
CA LYS A 156 1.18 -13.46 5.63
C LYS A 156 1.41 -14.74 6.44
N THR A 157 1.00 -15.91 5.92
CA THR A 157 1.13 -17.21 6.58
C THR A 157 1.75 -18.25 5.64
N GLY A 158 2.70 -19.04 6.16
CA GLY A 158 3.09 -20.33 5.57
C GLY A 158 3.79 -20.33 4.22
N LEU A 159 3.97 -19.19 3.56
CA LEU A 159 4.66 -19.10 2.27
C LEU A 159 6.06 -18.49 2.46
N ASP A 160 7.08 -19.16 1.96
CA ASP A 160 8.46 -18.66 1.92
C ASP A 160 8.81 -18.20 0.49
N LEU A 161 9.36 -16.99 0.37
CA LEU A 161 9.55 -16.30 -0.91
C LEU A 161 11.03 -15.92 -1.09
N LEU A 162 11.93 -16.87 -0.81
CA LEU A 162 13.39 -16.69 -0.82
C LEU A 162 13.91 -16.19 -2.17
N GLU A 163 13.26 -16.58 -3.27
CA GLU A 163 13.59 -16.21 -4.65
C GLU A 163 13.44 -14.70 -4.94
N PHE A 164 12.82 -13.93 -4.03
CA PHE A 164 12.56 -12.50 -4.17
C PHE A 164 13.30 -11.71 -3.09
N PRO A 165 14.63 -11.51 -3.20
CA PRO A 165 15.41 -10.80 -2.19
C PRO A 165 15.01 -9.32 -2.07
N THR A 166 14.26 -8.77 -3.02
CA THR A 166 13.73 -7.41 -2.95
C THR A 166 12.21 -7.43 -2.87
N ILE A 167 11.67 -6.72 -1.87
CA ILE A 167 10.24 -6.54 -1.63
C ILE A 167 9.90 -5.07 -1.82
N ALA A 168 8.86 -4.77 -2.61
CA ALA A 168 8.36 -3.43 -2.86
C ALA A 168 6.90 -3.29 -2.40
N PHE A 169 6.64 -2.50 -1.36
CA PHE A 169 5.30 -2.15 -0.92
C PHE A 169 4.82 -0.88 -1.62
N LEU A 170 3.84 -0.99 -2.52
CA LEU A 170 3.16 0.20 -3.03
C LEU A 170 2.21 0.80 -2.01
N GLN A 171 1.64 0.00 -1.12
CA GLN A 171 0.85 0.48 0.00
C GLN A 171 1.13 -0.35 1.25
N SER A 172 1.10 0.30 2.42
CA SER A 172 1.30 -0.36 3.72
C SER A 172 0.07 -1.13 4.22
N GLY A 173 -1.12 -0.74 3.77
CA GLY A 173 -2.37 -1.12 4.44
C GLY A 173 -2.46 -0.52 5.86
N TYR A 174 -3.37 -1.07 6.68
CA TYR A 174 -3.61 -0.64 8.07
C TYR A 174 -3.22 -1.68 9.13
N ASN A 175 -2.93 -2.91 8.70
CA ASN A 175 -2.67 -4.03 9.61
C ASN A 175 -1.15 -4.20 9.81
N THR A 176 -0.66 -3.81 10.98
CA THR A 176 0.76 -3.92 11.34
C THR A 176 1.25 -5.36 11.34
N TYR A 177 0.42 -6.32 11.75
CA TYR A 177 0.76 -7.75 11.71
C TYR A 177 0.97 -8.22 10.28
N THR A 178 0.04 -7.93 9.36
CA THR A 178 0.18 -8.29 7.95
C THR A 178 1.45 -7.69 7.35
N LEU A 179 1.72 -6.40 7.60
CA LEU A 179 2.92 -5.73 7.09
C LEU A 179 4.20 -6.38 7.62
N GLN A 180 4.30 -6.61 8.94
CA GLN A 180 5.47 -7.26 9.55
C GLN A 180 5.69 -8.68 9.03
N GLN A 181 4.62 -9.46 8.85
CA GLN A 181 4.71 -10.82 8.33
C GLN A 181 5.13 -10.85 6.86
N ALA A 182 4.53 -9.98 6.03
CA ALA A 182 4.83 -9.88 4.61
C ALA A 182 6.26 -9.37 4.35
N ALA A 183 6.73 -8.38 5.11
CA ALA A 183 8.06 -7.79 4.95
C ALA A 183 9.21 -8.77 5.25
N ARG A 184 8.95 -9.86 5.98
CA ARG A 184 9.93 -10.88 6.35
C ARG A 184 9.87 -12.13 5.47
N ARG A 185 9.01 -12.19 4.44
CA ARG A 185 8.81 -13.41 3.63
C ARG A 185 10.03 -13.84 2.83
N SER A 186 10.90 -12.89 2.50
CA SER A 186 12.16 -13.15 1.82
C SER A 186 13.33 -13.34 2.79
N TRP A 187 13.19 -12.97 4.07
CA TRP A 187 14.22 -13.11 5.10
C TRP A 187 13.92 -14.31 6.00
N ARG A 188 14.32 -15.49 5.51
CA ARG A 188 14.10 -16.80 6.13
C ARG A 188 15.40 -17.62 6.10
N ILE A 189 15.43 -18.71 6.87
CA ILE A 189 16.53 -19.68 6.81
C ILE A 189 16.67 -20.15 5.36
N GLY A 190 17.88 -20.09 4.82
CA GLY A 190 18.16 -20.40 3.41
C GLY A 190 18.34 -19.16 2.52
N GLN A 191 18.01 -17.95 3.00
CA GLN A 191 18.32 -16.73 2.25
C GLN A 191 19.83 -16.48 2.23
N THR A 192 20.38 -16.25 1.04
CA THR A 192 21.82 -16.02 0.81
C THR A 192 22.12 -14.63 0.26
N LEU A 193 21.09 -13.89 -0.16
CA LEU A 193 21.20 -12.54 -0.68
C LEU A 193 20.71 -11.52 0.35
N ASP A 194 21.29 -10.32 0.34
CA ASP A 194 20.82 -9.22 1.16
C ASP A 194 19.36 -8.89 0.83
N VAL A 195 18.49 -8.92 1.85
CA VAL A 195 17.06 -8.63 1.66
C VAL A 195 16.82 -7.13 1.75
N THR A 196 16.20 -6.57 0.72
CA THR A 196 15.83 -5.15 0.68
C THR A 196 14.31 -5.00 0.69
N VAL A 197 13.77 -4.21 1.61
CA VAL A 197 12.34 -3.88 1.66
C VAL A 197 12.16 -2.38 1.39
N ARG A 198 11.44 -2.03 0.31
CA ARG A 198 11.15 -0.65 -0.10
C ARG A 198 9.68 -0.32 0.13
N PHE A 199 9.40 0.82 0.75
CA PHE A 199 8.05 1.36 0.92
C PHE A 199 7.88 2.59 0.04
N PHE A 200 6.84 2.61 -0.77
CA PHE A 200 6.50 3.75 -1.62
C PHE A 200 5.31 4.51 -1.03
N ALA A 201 5.45 5.83 -0.91
CA ALA A 201 4.36 6.72 -0.51
C ALA A 201 4.55 8.09 -1.14
N TYR A 202 3.45 8.75 -1.49
CA TYR A 202 3.50 10.16 -1.88
C TYR A 202 3.67 11.04 -0.63
N GLU A 203 4.68 11.89 -0.65
CA GLU A 203 4.86 12.93 0.36
C GLU A 203 3.66 13.88 0.43
N ALA A 204 3.46 14.52 1.59
CA ALA A 204 2.35 15.42 1.85
C ALA A 204 0.95 14.82 1.57
N THR A 205 0.79 13.50 1.71
CA THR A 205 -0.50 12.81 1.55
C THR A 205 -0.85 11.91 2.73
N ALA A 206 -2.08 11.41 2.73
CA ALA A 206 -2.55 10.42 3.70
C ALA A 206 -1.72 9.14 3.64
N GLN A 207 -1.10 8.80 2.50
CA GLN A 207 -0.24 7.63 2.39
C GLN A 207 1.00 7.75 3.28
N MET A 208 1.70 8.88 3.20
CA MET A 208 2.88 9.13 4.03
C MET A 208 2.52 9.21 5.52
N ARG A 209 1.38 9.84 5.86
CA ARG A 209 0.88 9.86 7.24
C ARG A 209 0.55 8.45 7.76
N CYS A 210 -0.15 7.65 6.96
CA CYS A 210 -0.46 6.26 7.28
C CYS A 210 0.83 5.43 7.49
N LEU A 211 1.79 5.55 6.58
CA LEU A 211 3.07 4.84 6.67
C LEU A 211 3.85 5.22 7.94
N LYS A 212 3.87 6.51 8.32
CA LYS A 212 4.49 6.98 9.57
C LYS A 212 3.81 6.38 10.80
N LEU A 213 2.47 6.40 10.85
CA LEU A 213 1.70 5.79 11.95
C LEU A 213 1.94 4.28 12.05
N MET A 214 2.01 3.58 10.91
CA MET A 214 2.34 2.16 10.86
C MET A 214 3.74 1.90 11.42
N GLY A 215 4.75 2.67 10.99
CA GLY A 215 6.11 2.54 11.49
C GLY A 215 6.22 2.77 12.99
N GLN A 216 5.57 3.82 13.51
CA GLN A 216 5.53 4.11 14.95
C GLN A 216 4.89 2.96 15.73
N LYS A 217 3.74 2.46 15.28
CA LYS A 217 3.04 1.35 15.95
C LYS A 217 3.83 0.04 15.91
N ILE A 218 4.55 -0.22 14.82
CA ILE A 218 5.45 -1.38 14.69
C ILE A 218 6.62 -1.26 15.67
N ALA A 219 7.28 -0.08 15.73
CA ALA A 219 8.40 0.15 16.65
C ALA A 219 7.99 -0.06 18.11
N VAL A 220 6.82 0.48 18.51
CA VAL A 220 6.26 0.24 19.85
C VAL A 220 5.96 -1.25 20.07
N SER A 221 5.33 -1.94 19.12
CA SER A 221 5.03 -3.37 19.25
C SER A 221 6.28 -4.25 19.41
N GLN A 222 7.39 -3.88 18.75
CA GLN A 222 8.66 -4.59 18.86
C GLN A 222 9.34 -4.31 20.22
N SER A 223 9.21 -3.09 20.73
CA SER A 223 9.70 -2.69 22.06
C SER A 223 9.15 -3.52 23.20
N THR A 224 7.87 -3.85 23.14
CA THR A 224 7.20 -4.67 24.16
C THR A 224 7.55 -6.16 24.02
N SER A 225 8.05 -6.58 22.85
CA SER A 225 8.29 -7.99 22.51
C SER A 225 9.75 -8.43 22.68
N GLY A 226 10.64 -7.53 23.15
CA GLY A 226 12.03 -7.85 23.50
C GLY A 226 13.12 -7.15 22.67
N ASP A 227 12.76 -6.34 21.66
CA ASP A 227 13.71 -5.45 20.95
C ASP A 227 13.55 -4.03 21.49
N MET A 228 14.32 -3.67 22.53
CA MET A 228 14.20 -2.39 23.21
C MET A 228 14.64 -1.20 22.32
N PRO A 229 13.78 -0.21 22.03
CA PRO A 229 14.21 1.11 21.62
C PRO A 229 14.70 1.86 22.85
N GLU A 230 15.90 2.43 22.77
CA GLU A 230 16.34 3.42 23.73
C GLU A 230 15.48 4.69 23.57
N SER A 231 14.71 5.00 24.63
CA SER A 231 13.92 6.22 24.87
C SER A 231 12.50 6.29 24.26
N GLY A 232 11.52 6.60 25.13
CA GLY A 232 10.23 7.17 24.73
C GLY A 232 8.94 6.44 25.16
N LEU A 233 9.03 5.42 26.02
CA LEU A 233 7.90 4.51 26.33
C LEU A 233 6.68 5.15 27.02
N ASP A 234 6.80 6.31 27.67
CA ASP A 234 5.68 6.91 28.40
C ASP A 234 4.78 7.84 27.57
N ILE A 235 5.21 8.28 26.37
CA ILE A 235 4.41 9.23 25.55
C ILE A 235 3.46 8.48 24.59
N LEU A 236 3.74 7.22 24.27
CA LEU A 236 3.06 6.48 23.19
C LEU A 236 2.02 5.46 23.69
N ASN A 237 1.89 5.28 25.00
CA ASN A 237 0.94 4.33 25.59
C ASN A 237 -0.50 4.87 25.72
N GLN A 238 -0.84 5.95 25.00
CA GLN A 238 -2.23 6.39 24.87
C GLN A 238 -2.94 5.63 23.74
N GLY A 239 -3.35 4.40 24.07
CA GLY A 239 -4.59 3.81 23.56
C GLY A 239 -4.43 2.77 22.45
N GLY A 240 -5.15 1.66 22.59
CA GLY A 240 -5.43 0.66 21.55
C GLY A 240 -6.25 1.21 20.37
N GLU A 241 -5.95 2.42 19.92
CA GLU A 241 -6.57 3.11 18.80
C GLU A 241 -6.10 2.47 17.48
N SER A 242 -7.04 2.32 16.54
CA SER A 242 -6.75 1.77 15.21
C SER A 242 -6.00 2.80 14.36
N ILE A 243 -5.22 2.34 13.37
CA ILE A 243 -4.45 3.24 12.49
C ILE A 243 -5.39 4.18 11.73
N GLU A 244 -6.57 3.70 11.37
CA GLU A 244 -7.62 4.47 10.70
C GLU A 244 -8.09 5.65 11.55
N VAL A 245 -8.36 5.43 12.85
CA VAL A 245 -8.83 6.51 13.73
C VAL A 245 -7.71 7.52 14.00
N ALA A 246 -6.48 7.05 14.21
CA ALA A 246 -5.31 7.92 14.36
C ALA A 246 -5.09 8.78 13.09
N LEU A 247 -5.19 8.17 11.90
CA LEU A 247 -5.07 8.88 10.63
C LEU A 247 -6.19 9.90 10.43
N ALA A 248 -7.44 9.54 10.75
CA ALA A 248 -8.56 10.47 10.69
C ALA A 248 -8.37 11.68 11.60
N ARG A 249 -7.87 11.46 12.83
CA ARG A 249 -7.54 12.54 13.76
C ARG A 249 -6.47 13.47 13.20
N GLN A 250 -5.40 12.92 12.62
CA GLN A 250 -4.36 13.72 11.97
C GLN A 250 -4.88 14.54 10.79
N LEU A 251 -5.84 14.02 10.03
CA LEU A 251 -6.47 14.77 8.92
C LEU A 251 -7.32 15.93 9.45
N VAL A 252 -8.17 15.67 10.45
CA VAL A 252 -9.12 16.67 10.97
C VAL A 252 -8.42 17.78 11.75
N ASN A 253 -7.24 17.52 12.33
CA ASN A 253 -6.47 18.48 13.11
C ASN A 253 -5.40 19.23 12.29
N GLN A 254 -5.43 19.16 10.95
CA GLN A 254 -4.59 20.04 10.12
C GLN A 254 -5.12 21.47 10.23
N GLU A 255 -4.40 22.30 10.97
CA GLU A 255 -4.37 23.77 10.86
C GLU A 255 -3.08 24.19 10.16
#